data_AF-G9ZZJ6-F1
#
_entry.id   AF-G9ZZJ6-F1
#
_cell.length_a   1.000
_cell.length_b   1.000
_cell.length_c   1.000
_cell.angle_alpha   90.00
_cell.angle_beta   90.00
_cell.angle_gamma   90.00
#
_symmetry.space_group_name_H-M   'P 1'
#
loop_
_entity.id
_entity.type
_entity.pdbx_description
1 polymer ?
#
loop_
_entity_poly.entity_id
_entity_poly.type
_entity_poly.pdbx_seq_one_letter_code
_entity_poly.pdbx_strand_id
1 'polypeptide(L)'
;MRHGAAIATEEGDPDMRKTAILFAALATCGAFAMPALADDDRRCAYQPRERWMPIEQANARAQALGYTAHEIEADDGCWEITGVDRNGVRVKLKLDPVTGEIVPRRR
;
A
#
# COMPACT_ATOMS: atom_id res chain seq x y z
N MET A 1 43.23 27.47 35.80
CA MET A 1 41.92 27.56 35.11
C MET A 1 41.26 26.21 35.23
N ARG A 2 40.00 26.19 35.68
CA ARG A 2 39.23 24.98 35.98
C ARG A 2 38.82 24.25 34.70
N HIS A 3 38.47 22.98 34.91
CA HIS A 3 37.93 21.96 33.99
C HIS A 3 39.06 21.23 33.24
N GLY A 4 39.32 19.95 33.45
CA GLY A 4 38.50 18.88 34.03
C GLY A 4 38.62 17.67 33.12
N ALA A 5 38.71 16.48 33.73
CA ALA A 5 38.73 15.15 33.11
C ALA A 5 40.02 14.81 32.32
N ALA A 6 40.84 13.88 32.81
CA ALA A 6 40.63 12.42 32.74
C ALA A 6 40.62 12.01 31.25
N ILE A 7 41.45 11.12 30.71
CA ILE A 7 42.06 9.89 31.20
C ILE A 7 42.98 9.50 30.01
N ALA A 8 44.29 9.40 30.16
CA ALA A 8 44.97 8.13 30.39
C ALA A 8 44.26 6.94 29.72
N THR A 9 44.82 6.43 28.62
CA THR A 9 45.47 5.10 28.59
C THR A 9 45.84 4.73 27.15
N GLU A 10 47.13 4.84 26.85
CA GLU A 10 47.80 3.96 25.91
C GLU A 10 47.87 2.58 26.57
N GLU A 11 47.32 1.52 25.96
CA GLU A 11 47.66 0.14 26.34
C GLU A 11 47.76 -0.76 25.09
N GLY A 12 49.02 -1.05 24.72
CA GLY A 12 49.51 -2.40 24.41
C GLY A 12 48.96 -3.11 23.17
N ASP A 13 49.71 -3.05 22.07
CA ASP A 13 49.76 -4.13 21.08
C ASP A 13 50.62 -5.29 21.63
N PRO A 14 50.07 -6.51 21.82
CA PRO A 14 50.85 -7.67 22.23
C PRO A 14 51.54 -8.30 21.01
N ASP A 15 52.83 -8.04 20.89
CA ASP A 15 53.71 -8.73 19.97
C ASP A 15 53.84 -10.24 20.33
N MET A 16 53.46 -11.06 19.35
CA MET A 16 54.18 -12.26 18.93
C MET A 16 54.04 -13.56 19.75
N ARG A 17 52.99 -14.31 19.40
CA ARG A 17 53.13 -15.66 18.80
C ARG A 17 51.95 -15.93 17.86
N LYS A 18 52.11 -15.42 16.64
CA LYS A 18 51.25 -15.62 15.45
C LYS A 18 49.82 -15.09 15.58
N THR A 19 49.69 -13.84 15.13
CA THR A 19 48.60 -13.33 14.29
C THR A 19 47.30 -12.94 15.01
N ALA A 20 47.23 -11.63 15.26
CA ALA A 20 46.05 -10.77 15.15
C ALA A 20 44.83 -11.10 16.01
N ILE A 21 44.72 -10.35 17.10
CA ILE A 21 43.46 -9.97 17.73
C ILE A 21 42.57 -9.30 16.67
N LEU A 22 41.38 -9.83 16.45
CA LEU A 22 40.23 -9.05 15.97
C LEU A 22 39.09 -9.27 16.96
N PHE A 23 38.83 -8.25 17.76
CA PHE A 23 37.61 -8.07 18.54
C PHE A 23 36.42 -8.11 17.57
N ALA A 24 35.77 -9.25 17.43
CA ALA A 24 34.52 -9.38 16.69
C ALA A 24 33.35 -8.85 17.54
N ALA A 25 33.32 -7.54 17.77
CA ALA A 25 32.16 -6.82 18.26
C ALA A 25 31.55 -6.04 17.09
N LEU A 26 30.87 -6.74 16.18
CA LEU A 26 29.89 -6.10 15.31
C LEU A 26 28.51 -6.51 15.80
N ALA A 27 27.91 -5.60 16.57
CA ALA A 27 26.53 -5.65 16.99
C ALA A 27 25.64 -6.03 15.81
N THR A 28 24.97 -7.17 15.92
CA THR A 28 24.00 -7.63 14.94
C THR A 28 22.78 -6.72 15.06
N CYS A 29 22.82 -5.55 14.40
CA CYS A 29 21.65 -4.75 14.11
C CYS A 29 20.78 -5.52 13.10
N GLY A 30 20.17 -6.61 13.57
CA GLY A 30 19.04 -7.25 12.90
C GLY A 30 17.82 -6.37 13.12
N ALA A 31 17.79 -5.20 12.49
CA ALA A 31 16.53 -4.53 12.22
C ALA A 31 15.74 -5.51 11.36
N PHE A 32 14.82 -6.24 11.98
CA PHE A 32 13.75 -6.89 11.24
C PHE A 32 13.04 -5.77 10.48
N ALA A 33 13.42 -5.60 9.22
CA ALA A 33 12.64 -4.87 8.25
C ALA A 33 11.34 -5.65 8.14
N MET A 34 10.35 -5.26 8.95
CA MET A 34 8.96 -5.62 8.70
C MET A 34 8.69 -5.29 7.23
N PRO A 35 8.11 -6.20 6.44
CA PRO A 35 7.55 -5.77 5.18
C PRO A 35 6.51 -4.72 5.54
N ALA A 36 6.79 -3.46 5.23
CA ALA A 36 5.75 -2.47 5.09
C ALA A 36 4.91 -2.97 3.91
N LEU A 37 3.91 -3.79 4.18
CA LEU A 37 2.80 -3.97 3.25
C LEU A 37 2.18 -2.57 3.16
N ALA A 38 2.64 -1.80 2.17
CA ALA A 38 1.91 -0.66 1.65
C ALA A 38 0.66 -1.24 1.02
N ASP A 39 -0.29 -1.53 1.89
CA ASP A 39 -1.62 -1.95 1.57
C ASP A 39 -2.32 -0.75 0.91
N ASP A 40 -2.13 -0.64 -0.39
CA ASP A 40 -2.90 0.24 -1.25
C ASP A 40 -4.24 -0.46 -1.55
N ASP A 41 -5.00 -0.76 -0.48
CA ASP A 41 -6.37 -1.27 -0.48
C ASP A 41 -7.34 -0.16 -0.94
N ARG A 42 -7.22 0.21 -2.21
CA ARG A 42 -8.07 1.23 -2.86
C ARG A 42 -8.55 0.82 -4.24
N ARG A 43 -8.41 -0.46 -4.57
CA ARG A 43 -8.85 -1.06 -5.83
C ARG A 43 -9.90 -2.12 -5.51
N CYS A 44 -10.79 -2.40 -6.46
CA CYS A 44 -11.60 -3.61 -6.34
C CYS A 44 -10.64 -4.80 -6.17
N ALA A 45 -11.02 -5.75 -5.33
CA ALA A 45 -10.22 -6.96 -5.17
C ALA A 45 -10.00 -7.58 -6.55
N TYR A 46 -8.80 -8.14 -6.79
CA TYR A 46 -8.54 -8.78 -8.07
C TYR A 46 -9.55 -9.91 -8.31
N GLN A 47 -10.30 -9.79 -9.41
CA GLN A 47 -11.25 -10.80 -9.86
C GLN A 47 -10.92 -11.18 -11.31
N PRO A 48 -10.83 -12.49 -11.63
CA PRO A 48 -10.68 -12.95 -13.01
C PRO A 48 -11.92 -12.53 -13.82
N ARG A 49 -11.72 -12.13 -15.08
CA ARG A 49 -12.73 -11.43 -15.89
C ARG A 49 -14.00 -12.25 -16.11
N GLU A 50 -13.88 -13.57 -16.05
CA GLU A 50 -14.97 -14.53 -16.18
C GLU A 50 -15.98 -14.45 -15.01
N ARG A 51 -15.56 -13.94 -13.85
CA ARG A 51 -16.45 -13.70 -12.70
C ARG A 51 -17.16 -12.36 -12.76
N TRP A 52 -16.75 -11.47 -13.65
CA TRP A 52 -17.32 -10.13 -13.70
C TRP A 52 -18.72 -10.18 -14.29
N MET A 53 -19.61 -9.38 -13.71
CA MET A 53 -20.89 -9.14 -14.31
C MET A 53 -20.74 -8.51 -15.70
N PRO A 54 -21.66 -8.82 -16.65
CA PRO A 54 -21.68 -8.14 -17.94
C PRO A 54 -21.98 -6.64 -17.74
N ILE A 55 -21.56 -5.83 -18.71
CA ILE A 55 -21.74 -4.35 -18.66
C ILE A 55 -23.20 -3.94 -18.48
N GLU A 56 -24.15 -4.68 -19.07
CA GLU A 56 -25.59 -4.44 -18.90
C GLU A 56 -26.05 -4.63 -17.46
N GLN A 57 -25.49 -5.61 -16.75
CA GLN A 57 -25.80 -5.83 -15.34
C GLN A 57 -25.16 -4.74 -14.46
N ALA A 58 -23.97 -4.25 -14.81
CA ALA A 58 -23.36 -3.11 -14.14
C ALA A 58 -24.21 -1.83 -14.34
N ASN A 59 -24.72 -1.59 -15.56
CA ASN A 59 -25.63 -0.49 -15.86
C ASN A 59 -26.94 -0.59 -15.05
N ALA A 60 -27.57 -1.77 -15.06
CA ALA A 60 -28.79 -2.00 -14.28
C ALA A 60 -28.56 -1.78 -12.78
N ARG A 61 -27.39 -2.18 -12.25
CA ARG A 61 -27.00 -1.94 -10.87
C ARG A 61 -26.84 -0.45 -10.58
N ALA A 62 -26.19 0.31 -11.47
CA ALA A 62 -26.05 1.76 -11.36
C ALA A 62 -27.42 2.46 -11.29
N GLN A 63 -28.34 2.06 -12.18
CA GLN A 63 -29.71 2.58 -12.21
C GLN A 63 -30.48 2.26 -10.93
N ALA A 64 -30.37 1.03 -10.43
CA ALA A 64 -30.99 0.62 -9.16
C ALA A 64 -30.47 1.44 -7.97
N LEU A 65 -29.21 1.85 -8.00
CA LEU A 65 -28.59 2.73 -7.00
C LEU A 65 -28.99 4.21 -7.18
N GLY A 66 -29.69 4.56 -8.27
CA GLY A 66 -30.15 5.92 -8.55
C GLY A 66 -29.22 6.76 -9.42
N TYR A 67 -28.32 6.11 -10.16
CA TYR A 67 -27.41 6.77 -11.08
C TYR A 67 -27.80 6.49 -12.53
N THR A 68 -27.72 7.51 -13.37
CA THR A 68 -27.81 7.35 -14.83
C THR A 68 -26.39 7.29 -15.38
N ALA A 69 -26.00 6.13 -15.90
CA ALA A 69 -24.69 5.95 -16.51
C ALA A 69 -24.65 6.56 -17.92
N HIS A 70 -23.58 7.30 -18.21
CA HIS A 70 -23.23 7.76 -19.56
C HIS A 70 -22.11 6.92 -20.16
N GLU A 71 -21.21 6.44 -19.31
CA GLU A 71 -20.07 5.62 -19.67
C GLU A 71 -19.83 4.59 -18.57
N ILE A 72 -19.50 3.36 -18.98
CA ILE A 72 -19.16 2.26 -18.09
C ILE A 72 -17.92 1.57 -18.64
N GLU A 73 -16.84 1.55 -17.86
CA GLU A 73 -15.56 0.97 -18.27
C GLU A 73 -14.97 0.08 -17.18
N ALA A 74 -14.11 -0.85 -17.58
CA ALA A 74 -13.35 -1.66 -16.63
C ALA A 74 -12.04 -0.94 -16.29
N ASP A 75 -11.88 -0.52 -15.04
CA ASP A 75 -10.72 0.26 -14.58
C ASP A 75 -10.30 -0.17 -13.18
N ASP A 76 -9.00 -0.37 -12.95
CA ASP A 76 -8.43 -0.82 -11.67
C ASP A 76 -9.14 -2.04 -11.04
N GLY A 77 -9.57 -2.98 -11.88
CA GLY A 77 -10.31 -4.16 -11.42
C GLY A 77 -11.78 -3.89 -11.04
N CYS A 78 -12.30 -2.70 -11.30
CA CYS A 78 -13.67 -2.29 -11.02
C CYS A 78 -14.47 -2.05 -12.30
N TRP A 79 -15.80 -2.01 -12.16
CA TRP A 79 -16.64 -1.27 -13.09
C TRP A 79 -16.66 0.21 -12.67
N GLU A 80 -16.08 1.07 -13.48
CA GLU A 80 -16.16 2.51 -13.30
C GLU A 80 -17.35 3.07 -14.08
N ILE A 81 -18.17 3.86 -13.40
CA ILE A 81 -19.37 4.48 -13.97
C ILE A 81 -19.21 6.00 -13.89
N THR A 82 -19.27 6.63 -15.05
CA THR A 82 -19.38 8.08 -15.17
C THR A 82 -20.81 8.42 -15.58
N GLY A 83 -21.45 9.33 -14.83
CA GLY A 83 -22.90 9.52 -14.91
C GLY A 83 -23.40 10.75 -14.18
N VAL A 84 -24.71 10.74 -13.91
CA VAL A 84 -25.38 11.70 -13.03
C VAL A 84 -26.15 10.99 -11.93
N ASP A 85 -26.24 11.62 -10.75
CA ASP A 85 -27.11 11.17 -9.67
C ASP A 85 -28.57 11.65 -9.86
N ARG A 86 -29.44 11.33 -8.90
CA ARG A 86 -30.86 11.73 -8.90
C ARG A 86 -31.09 13.24 -8.90
N ASN A 87 -30.10 14.02 -8.49
CA ASN A 87 -30.15 15.49 -8.46
C ASN A 87 -29.58 16.10 -9.76
N GLY A 88 -29.16 15.28 -10.72
CA GLY A 88 -28.50 15.73 -11.94
C GLY A 88 -27.03 16.13 -11.73
N VAL A 89 -26.43 15.78 -10.59
CA VAL A 89 -25.02 16.08 -10.30
C VAL A 89 -24.13 15.05 -10.97
N ARG A 90 -23.09 15.50 -11.67
CA ARG A 90 -22.11 14.61 -12.29
C ARG A 90 -21.34 13.82 -11.23
N VAL A 91 -21.27 12.51 -11.44
CA VAL A 91 -20.59 11.58 -10.54
C VAL A 91 -19.69 10.63 -11.31
N LYS A 92 -18.66 10.15 -10.61
CA LYS A 92 -17.77 9.08 -11.05
C LYS A 92 -17.62 8.12 -9.87
N LEU A 93 -18.13 6.90 -10.02
CA LEU A 93 -18.15 5.88 -8.96
C LEU A 93 -17.61 4.55 -9.47
N LYS A 94 -17.02 3.76 -8.57
CA LYS A 94 -16.52 2.42 -8.87
C LYS A 94 -17.44 1.40 -8.21
N LEU A 95 -17.79 0.35 -8.95
CA LEU A 95 -18.49 -0.82 -8.43
C LEU A 95 -17.56 -2.04 -8.43
N ASP A 96 -17.70 -2.87 -7.39
CA ASP A 96 -17.10 -4.18 -7.37
C ASP A 96 -17.64 -5.02 -8.55
N PRO A 97 -16.78 -5.66 -9.34
CA PRO A 97 -17.18 -6.28 -10.60
C PRO A 97 -18.03 -7.54 -10.43
N VAL A 98 -18.11 -8.12 -9.23
CA VAL A 98 -18.83 -9.37 -8.96
C VAL A 98 -20.13 -9.08 -8.20
N THR A 99 -20.06 -8.24 -7.18
CA THR A 99 -21.17 -7.94 -6.26
C THR A 99 -21.96 -6.71 -6.67
N GLY A 100 -21.35 -5.79 -7.43
CA GLY A 100 -21.96 -4.51 -7.79
C GLY A 100 -22.16 -3.58 -6.61
N GLU A 101 -21.37 -3.75 -5.54
CA GLU A 101 -21.32 -2.84 -4.40
C GLU A 101 -20.46 -1.61 -4.72
N ILE A 102 -20.84 -0.45 -4.18
CA ILE A 102 -20.06 0.78 -4.38
C ILE A 102 -18.76 0.67 -3.60
N VAL A 103 -17.65 0.87 -4.31
CA VAL A 103 -16.33 0.97 -3.71
C VAL A 103 -16.06 2.41 -3.30
N PRO A 104 -15.70 2.67 -2.02
CA PRO A 104 -15.49 4.01 -1.53
C PRO A 104 -14.28 4.68 -2.21
N ARG A 105 -14.48 5.91 -2.69
CA ARG A 105 -13.40 6.76 -3.21
C ARG A 105 -12.74 7.49 -2.03
N ARG A 106 -11.46 7.22 -1.73
CA ARG A 106 -10.71 8.10 -0.80
C ARG A 106 -10.42 9.44 -1.49
N ARG A 107 -10.75 10.53 -0.80
CA ARG A 107 -10.32 11.89 -1.13
C ARG A 107 -8.91 12.14 -0.60
#